data_AF-A0A813TQW3-F1
#
_entry.id   AF-A0A813TQW3-F1
#
_cell.length_a   1.000
_cell.length_b   1.000
_cell.length_c   1.000
_cell.angle_alpha   90.00
_cell.angle_beta   90.00
_cell.angle_gamma   90.00
#
_symmetry.space_group_name_H-M   'P 1'
#
loop_
_entity.id
_entity.type
_entity.pdbx_description
1 polymer ?
#
loop_
_entity_poly.entity_id
_entity_poly.type
_entity_poly.pdbx_seq_one_letter_code
_entity_poly.pdbx_strand_id
1 'polypeptide(L)'
;MEDVQSHPNPFLRATVWSRVSLSWIVDLINISHKQGRLYFHNLYDILPQHKSKLLTGKLEKRWLDEVHHHEDSASLLRATAHTIRWTPILIGFILIPLKIAMILQPLLIIYMMKYFEPCSTMSTSLAYLLAVFSFLLFLSSSFCHHAFYYLIDIFAMKVRVAYQGLIYQKVLRLSTHSLNAFGSGQITNVFSNDATQIEMALISMNFLWNALTDIIAMTFLFWYFIEYITLVAIGYTIITVFITFVIGHFLVHFRIKVLKVADERIKIMSEVIRSMRLIKMYCWEVALNRNISRIRKHEIIRYIFILILNTISVTLSNIYSHMTFLIIIVHVNLF
;
A
#
# COMPACT_ATOMS: atom_id res chain seq x y z
N MET A 1 -19.88 32.98 -6.09
CA MET A 1 -18.75 32.05 -6.27
C MET A 1 -17.55 32.93 -6.51
N GLU A 2 -16.64 33.06 -5.54
CA GLU A 2 -15.38 33.77 -5.76
C GLU A 2 -14.66 33.11 -6.95
N ASP A 3 -14.20 33.91 -7.90
CA ASP A 3 -13.36 33.46 -9.00
C ASP A 3 -12.08 32.87 -8.41
N VAL A 4 -12.05 31.55 -8.24
CA VAL A 4 -10.86 30.82 -7.85
C VAL A 4 -9.86 31.01 -8.98
N GLN A 5 -8.84 31.83 -8.74
CA GLN A 5 -7.74 32.01 -9.68
C GLN A 5 -7.17 30.63 -10.03
N SER A 6 -7.22 30.26 -11.31
CA SER A 6 -6.74 28.97 -11.78
C SER A 6 -5.21 28.95 -11.72
N HIS A 7 -4.64 28.09 -10.89
CA HIS A 7 -3.20 27.88 -10.81
C HIS A 7 -2.83 26.62 -11.60
N PRO A 8 -2.38 26.74 -12.87
CA PRO A 8 -2.15 25.59 -13.73
C PRO A 8 -1.07 24.68 -13.14
N ASN A 9 -1.30 23.38 -13.22
CA ASN A 9 -0.39 22.40 -12.65
C ASN A 9 0.97 22.40 -13.38
N PRO A 10 2.10 22.61 -12.68
CA PRO A 10 3.43 22.66 -13.29
C PRO A 10 3.81 21.33 -13.95
N PHE A 11 3.18 20.22 -13.56
CA PHE A 11 3.36 18.92 -14.23
C PHE A 11 3.12 18.97 -15.74
N LEU A 12 2.19 19.83 -16.21
CA LEU A 12 1.88 19.96 -17.64
C LEU A 12 3.06 20.53 -18.44
N ARG A 13 3.82 21.45 -17.84
CA ARG A 13 4.98 22.11 -18.46
C ARG A 13 6.32 21.46 -18.07
N ALA A 14 6.31 20.55 -17.09
CA ALA A 14 7.49 19.86 -16.61
C ALA A 14 8.15 19.02 -17.73
N THR A 15 9.47 19.09 -17.81
CA THR A 15 10.31 18.24 -18.67
C THR A 15 10.22 16.78 -18.20
N VAL A 16 10.65 15.83 -19.05
CA VAL A 16 10.66 14.40 -18.70
C VAL A 16 11.44 14.16 -17.41
N TRP A 17 12.63 14.78 -17.26
CA TRP A 17 13.41 14.69 -16.05
C TRP A 17 12.68 15.23 -14.82
N SER A 18 12.00 16.37 -14.95
CA SER A 18 11.27 16.94 -13.82
C SER A 18 10.08 16.08 -13.38
N ARG A 19 9.44 15.38 -14.32
CA ARG A 19 8.37 14.41 -14.02
C ARG A 19 8.91 13.17 -13.32
N VAL A 20 10.02 12.61 -13.79
CA VAL A 20 10.63 11.41 -13.20
C VAL A 20 11.19 11.69 -11.81
N SER A 21 11.85 12.83 -11.60
CA SER A 21 12.41 13.21 -10.30
C SER A 21 11.39 13.80 -9.33
N LEU A 22 10.14 14.00 -9.77
CA LEU A 22 9.08 14.71 -9.03
C LEU A 22 9.50 16.12 -8.55
N SER A 23 10.50 16.72 -9.18
CA SER A 23 11.05 18.03 -8.80
C SER A 23 10.02 19.17 -8.91
N TRP A 24 9.00 19.03 -9.75
CA TRP A 24 7.92 20.02 -9.88
C TRP A 24 7.12 20.25 -8.58
N ILE A 25 7.16 19.30 -7.64
CA ILE A 25 6.51 19.44 -6.32
C ILE A 25 7.34 20.32 -5.38
N VAL A 26 8.65 20.45 -5.61
CA VAL A 26 9.56 21.19 -4.72
C VAL A 26 9.13 22.65 -4.57
N ASP A 27 8.56 23.26 -5.60
CA ASP A 27 8.02 24.62 -5.52
C ASP A 27 6.88 24.73 -4.51
N LEU A 28 5.97 23.75 -4.48
CA LEU A 28 4.87 23.71 -3.51
C LEU A 28 5.39 23.50 -2.08
N ILE A 29 6.40 22.64 -1.92
CA ILE A 29 7.06 22.40 -0.62
C ILE A 29 7.73 23.69 -0.15
N ASN A 30 8.41 24.41 -1.03
CA ASN A 30 9.06 25.69 -0.72
C ASN A 30 8.03 26.77 -0.34
N ILE A 31 6.87 26.83 -1.01
CA ILE A 31 5.77 27.73 -0.64
C ILE A 31 5.27 27.38 0.77
N SER A 32 5.01 26.10 1.03
CA SER A 32 4.56 25.64 2.35
C SER A 32 5.59 25.95 3.46
N HIS A 33 6.88 25.77 3.16
CA HIS A 33 7.96 26.05 4.12
C HIS A 33 8.06 27.55 4.42
N LYS A 34 8.02 28.40 3.39
CA LYS A 34 8.10 29.87 3.56
C LYS A 34 6.90 30.45 4.30
N GLN A 35 5.69 29.93 4.05
CA GLN A 35 4.47 30.44 4.64
C GLN A 35 4.11 29.79 5.98
N GLY A 36 4.81 28.72 6.38
CA GLY A 36 4.56 27.94 7.60
C GLY A 36 3.27 27.11 7.59
N ARG A 37 2.40 27.31 6.60
CA ARG A 37 1.16 26.54 6.36
C ARG A 37 0.78 26.57 4.90
N LEU A 38 0.10 25.53 4.43
CA LEU A 38 -0.43 25.44 3.07
C LEU A 38 -1.91 25.81 3.06
N TYR A 39 -2.30 26.72 2.16
CA TYR A 39 -3.68 27.14 1.97
C TYR A 39 -4.23 26.64 0.63
N PHE A 40 -5.56 26.59 0.51
CA PHE A 40 -6.23 26.09 -0.69
C PHE A 40 -5.88 26.89 -1.96
N HIS A 41 -5.72 28.21 -1.87
CA HIS A 41 -5.36 29.04 -3.02
C HIS A 41 -3.93 28.79 -3.52
N ASN A 42 -3.04 28.20 -2.71
CA ASN A 42 -1.69 27.83 -3.16
C ASN A 42 -1.65 26.47 -3.87
N LEU A 43 -2.77 25.73 -3.89
CA LEU A 43 -2.82 24.42 -4.52
C LEU A 43 -2.98 24.56 -6.03
N TYR A 44 -2.26 23.71 -6.75
CA TYR A 44 -2.41 23.62 -8.19
C TYR A 44 -3.72 22.97 -8.59
N ASP A 45 -4.22 23.37 -9.75
CA ASP A 45 -5.36 22.75 -10.38
C ASP A 45 -5.10 21.26 -10.67
N ILE A 46 -6.19 20.50 -10.65
CA ILE A 46 -6.18 19.07 -10.98
C ILE A 46 -5.86 18.90 -12.47
N LEU A 47 -4.99 17.96 -12.80
CA LEU A 47 -4.68 17.63 -14.20
C LEU A 47 -5.96 17.32 -14.98
N PRO A 48 -6.09 17.75 -16.26
CA PRO A 48 -7.27 17.48 -17.07
C PRO A 48 -7.64 15.99 -17.15
N GLN A 49 -6.63 15.12 -17.20
CA GLN A 49 -6.78 13.66 -17.21
C GLN A 49 -7.29 13.06 -15.88
N HIS A 50 -7.24 13.81 -14.78
CA HIS A 50 -7.69 13.37 -13.45
C HIS A 50 -9.07 13.96 -13.09
N LYS A 51 -9.69 14.75 -13.98
CA LYS A 51 -11.01 15.33 -13.73
C LYS A 51 -12.08 14.24 -13.61
N SER A 52 -12.92 14.36 -12.58
CA SER A 52 -14.01 13.40 -12.29
C SER A 52 -14.94 13.20 -13.49
N LYS A 53 -15.37 14.28 -14.16
CA LYS A 53 -16.26 14.22 -15.33
C LYS A 53 -15.75 13.26 -16.41
N LEU A 54 -14.44 13.25 -16.69
CA LEU A 54 -13.84 12.36 -17.68
C LEU A 54 -13.78 10.92 -17.18
N LEU A 55 -13.33 10.71 -15.94
CA LEU A 55 -13.12 9.39 -15.36
C LEU A 55 -14.45 8.67 -15.13
N THR A 56 -15.42 9.36 -14.53
CA THR A 56 -16.78 8.87 -14.32
C THR A 56 -17.48 8.61 -15.64
N GLY A 57 -17.39 9.50 -16.63
CA GLY A 57 -18.03 9.28 -17.93
C GLY A 57 -17.50 8.05 -18.67
N LYS A 58 -16.20 7.75 -18.56
CA LYS A 58 -15.61 6.51 -19.13
C LYS A 58 -16.18 5.25 -18.47
N LEU A 59 -16.29 5.24 -17.15
CA LEU A 59 -16.82 4.09 -16.41
C LEU A 59 -18.34 3.96 -16.57
N GLU A 60 -19.08 5.08 -16.58
CA GLU A 60 -20.54 5.13 -16.82
C GLU A 60 -20.89 4.51 -18.16
N LYS A 61 -20.16 4.86 -19.23
CA LYS A 61 -20.38 4.27 -20.55
C LYS A 61 -20.23 2.74 -20.53
N ARG A 62 -19.15 2.23 -19.92
CA ARG A 62 -18.91 0.77 -19.85
C ARG A 62 -19.88 0.05 -18.92
N TRP A 63 -20.33 0.72 -17.86
CA TRP A 63 -21.37 0.19 -16.99
C TRP A 63 -22.70 0.05 -17.73
N LEU A 64 -23.11 1.06 -18.51
CA LEU A 64 -24.32 0.98 -19.32
C LEU A 64 -24.21 -0.11 -20.39
N ASP A 65 -23.07 -0.21 -21.08
CA ASP A 65 -22.82 -1.29 -22.04
C ASP A 65 -22.98 -2.68 -21.38
N GLU A 66 -22.41 -2.89 -20.19
CA GLU A 66 -22.52 -4.14 -19.43
C GLU A 66 -23.97 -4.45 -19.05
N VAL A 67 -24.71 -3.45 -18.54
CA VAL A 67 -26.13 -3.60 -18.17
C VAL A 67 -26.99 -3.96 -19.38
N HIS A 68 -26.71 -3.39 -20.55
CA HIS A 68 -27.42 -3.72 -21.79
C HIS A 68 -27.15 -5.14 -22.31
N HIS A 69 -25.94 -5.67 -22.14
CA HIS A 69 -25.58 -7.00 -22.67
C HIS A 69 -25.89 -8.14 -21.69
N HIS A 70 -25.85 -7.87 -20.40
CA HIS A 70 -25.89 -8.90 -19.36
C HIS A 70 -27.08 -8.81 -18.42
N GLU A 71 -27.92 -7.77 -18.52
CA GLU A 71 -29.13 -7.50 -17.73
C GLU A 71 -28.99 -7.93 -16.25
N ASP A 72 -29.51 -9.11 -15.89
CA ASP A 72 -29.49 -9.65 -14.52
C ASP A 72 -28.10 -10.07 -14.00
N SER A 73 -27.16 -10.34 -14.90
CA SER A 73 -25.78 -10.75 -14.60
C SER A 73 -24.76 -9.62 -14.74
N ALA A 74 -25.23 -8.37 -14.91
CA ALA A 74 -24.37 -7.20 -15.05
C ALA A 74 -23.53 -6.98 -13.79
N SER A 75 -22.21 -6.89 -13.96
CA SER A 75 -21.29 -6.76 -12.83
C SER A 75 -20.39 -5.53 -12.98
N LEU A 76 -20.38 -4.68 -11.96
CA LEU A 76 -19.57 -3.47 -11.96
C LEU A 76 -18.08 -3.79 -11.99
N LEU A 77 -17.67 -4.94 -11.42
CA LEU A 77 -16.30 -5.43 -11.50
C LEU A 77 -15.87 -5.74 -12.94
N ARG A 78 -16.73 -6.34 -13.76
CA ARG A 78 -16.42 -6.62 -15.17
C ARG A 78 -16.37 -5.32 -15.98
N ALA A 79 -17.30 -4.40 -15.77
CA ALA A 79 -17.27 -3.08 -16.39
C ALA A 79 -15.98 -2.30 -16.03
N THR A 80 -15.55 -2.38 -14.77
CA THR A 80 -14.30 -1.79 -14.28
C THR A 80 -13.08 -2.48 -14.89
N ALA A 81 -13.05 -3.81 -14.94
CA ALA A 81 -11.98 -4.57 -15.60
C ALA A 81 -11.85 -4.21 -17.09
N HIS A 82 -12.97 -4.02 -17.78
CA HIS A 82 -12.97 -3.55 -19.17
C HIS A 82 -12.56 -2.08 -19.31
N THR A 83 -12.80 -1.23 -18.31
CA THR A 83 -12.37 0.18 -18.32
C THR A 83 -10.86 0.29 -18.12
N ILE A 84 -10.33 -0.53 -17.21
CA ILE A 84 -8.91 -0.57 -16.82
C ILE A 84 -8.06 -1.32 -17.85
N ARG A 85 -8.57 -2.41 -18.42
CA ARG A 85 -7.90 -3.30 -19.39
C ARG A 85 -6.51 -3.74 -18.89
N TRP A 86 -5.51 -3.61 -19.75
CA TRP A 86 -4.12 -4.02 -19.53
C TRP A 86 -3.27 -3.00 -18.76
N THR A 87 -3.83 -1.84 -18.38
CA THR A 87 -3.10 -0.76 -17.70
C THR A 87 -2.31 -1.22 -16.45
N PRO A 88 -2.87 -1.97 -15.48
CA PRO A 88 -2.13 -2.42 -14.30
C PRO A 88 -0.96 -3.36 -14.66
N ILE A 89 -1.16 -4.23 -15.65
CA ILE A 89 -0.12 -5.15 -16.14
C ILE A 89 1.01 -4.34 -16.80
N LEU A 90 0.66 -3.34 -17.62
CA LEU A 90 1.63 -2.43 -18.24
C LEU A 90 2.41 -1.63 -17.19
N ILE A 91 1.77 -1.19 -16.10
CA ILE A 91 2.44 -0.50 -14.99
C ILE A 91 3.44 -1.46 -14.31
N GLY A 92 3.10 -2.72 -14.08
CA GLY A 92 4.07 -3.64 -13.48
C GLY A 92 5.21 -4.05 -14.41
N PHE A 93 5.09 -3.93 -15.73
CA PHE A 93 6.25 -4.08 -16.62
C PHE A 93 7.34 -3.03 -16.39
N ILE A 94 7.00 -1.87 -15.81
CA ILE A 94 7.98 -0.85 -15.40
C ILE A 94 8.93 -1.38 -14.30
N LEU A 95 8.53 -2.45 -13.59
CA LEU A 95 9.38 -3.11 -12.60
C LEU A 95 10.35 -4.12 -13.22
N ILE A 96 10.30 -4.44 -14.52
CA ILE A 96 11.25 -5.40 -15.12
C ILE A 96 12.71 -4.98 -14.90
N PRO A 97 13.13 -3.72 -15.17
CA PRO A 97 14.50 -3.28 -14.90
C PRO A 97 14.89 -3.41 -13.42
N LEU A 98 13.94 -3.13 -12.52
CA LEU A 98 14.13 -3.34 -11.08
C LEU A 98 14.42 -4.83 -10.77
N LYS A 99 13.63 -5.74 -11.34
CA LYS A 99 13.79 -7.19 -11.14
C LYS A 99 15.13 -7.69 -11.67
N ILE A 100 15.53 -7.23 -12.86
CA ILE A 100 16.85 -7.54 -13.44
C ILE A 100 17.95 -7.01 -12.53
N ALA A 101 17.84 -5.79 -12.03
CA ALA A 101 18.80 -5.20 -11.11
C ALA A 101 18.92 -5.99 -9.80
N MET A 102 17.80 -6.42 -9.22
CA MET A 102 17.77 -7.25 -8.02
C MET A 102 18.50 -8.58 -8.19
N ILE A 103 18.46 -9.17 -9.40
CA ILE A 103 19.17 -10.41 -9.72
C ILE A 103 20.65 -10.13 -9.99
N LEU A 104 20.96 -9.11 -10.79
CA LEU A 104 22.31 -8.82 -11.24
C LEU A 104 23.19 -8.27 -10.11
N GLN A 105 22.61 -7.55 -9.15
CA GLN A 105 23.35 -6.90 -8.07
C GLN A 105 24.08 -7.89 -7.13
N PRO A 106 23.45 -8.97 -6.62
CA PRO A 106 24.17 -10.04 -5.92
C PRO A 106 25.32 -10.65 -6.73
N LEU A 107 25.14 -10.84 -8.05
CA LEU A 107 26.17 -11.41 -8.92
C LEU A 107 27.37 -10.50 -9.10
N LEU A 108 27.12 -9.20 -9.24
CA LEU A 108 28.17 -8.19 -9.28
C LEU A 108 28.96 -8.17 -7.97
N ILE A 109 28.28 -8.28 -6.81
CA ILE A 109 28.94 -8.34 -5.51
C ILE A 109 29.79 -9.60 -5.39
N ILE A 110 29.26 -10.78 -5.71
CA ILE A 110 30.02 -12.04 -5.69
C ILE A 110 31.25 -11.96 -6.60
N TYR A 111 31.09 -11.39 -7.81
CA TYR A 111 32.21 -11.23 -8.74
C TYR A 111 33.25 -10.21 -8.23
N MET A 112 32.81 -9.15 -7.56
CA MET A 112 33.71 -8.21 -6.88
C MET A 112 34.42 -8.85 -5.68
N MET A 113 33.82 -9.82 -4.97
CA MET A 113 34.50 -10.52 -3.88
C MET A 113 35.74 -11.27 -4.35
N LYS A 114 35.75 -11.79 -5.58
CA LYS A 114 36.94 -12.45 -6.18
C LYS A 114 38.16 -11.54 -6.26
N TYR A 115 37.98 -10.22 -6.35
CA TYR A 115 39.10 -9.27 -6.33
C TYR A 115 39.87 -9.33 -4.99
N PHE A 116 39.18 -9.62 -3.88
CA PHE A 116 39.77 -9.69 -2.54
C PHE A 116 40.39 -11.05 -2.22
N GLU A 117 40.33 -12.03 -3.12
CA GLU A 117 40.98 -13.33 -2.92
C GLU A 117 42.52 -13.21 -3.05
N PRO A 118 43.31 -13.96 -2.25
CA PRO A 118 44.77 -13.83 -2.19
C PRO A 118 45.51 -14.04 -3.53
N CYS A 119 44.89 -14.71 -4.50
CA CYS A 119 45.45 -15.04 -5.81
C CYS A 119 44.66 -14.43 -6.97
N SER A 120 43.98 -13.29 -6.76
CA SER A 120 43.13 -12.70 -7.79
C SER A 120 43.95 -12.12 -8.96
N THR A 121 43.53 -12.44 -10.19
CA THR A 121 44.10 -11.90 -11.44
C THR A 121 43.35 -10.65 -11.92
N MET A 122 42.40 -10.16 -11.13
CA MET A 122 41.51 -9.08 -11.52
C MET A 122 42.19 -7.71 -11.41
N SER A 123 42.16 -6.94 -12.50
CA SER A 123 42.68 -5.57 -12.50
C SER A 123 41.86 -4.66 -11.56
N THR A 124 42.56 -3.79 -10.83
CA THR A 124 41.98 -2.73 -9.99
C THR A 124 40.98 -1.85 -10.77
N SER A 125 41.29 -1.53 -12.03
CA SER A 125 40.43 -0.73 -12.90
C SER A 125 39.06 -1.38 -13.15
N LEU A 126 39.04 -2.71 -13.31
CA LEU A 126 37.83 -3.48 -13.54
C LEU A 126 36.99 -3.60 -12.26
N ALA A 127 37.63 -3.72 -11.09
CA ALA A 127 36.94 -3.70 -9.80
C ALA A 127 36.22 -2.36 -9.55
N TYR A 128 36.87 -1.22 -9.85
CA TYR A 128 36.23 0.09 -9.77
C TYR A 128 35.07 0.24 -10.76
N LEU A 129 35.22 -0.25 -11.99
CA LEU A 129 34.15 -0.21 -12.99
C LEU A 129 32.92 -1.00 -12.53
N LEU A 130 33.11 -2.19 -11.97
CA LEU A 130 32.03 -3.00 -11.41
C LEU A 130 31.35 -2.31 -10.22
N ALA A 131 32.12 -1.63 -9.36
CA ALA A 131 31.57 -0.88 -8.23
C ALA A 131 30.66 0.27 -8.70
N VAL A 132 31.14 1.06 -9.67
CA VAL A 132 30.36 2.16 -10.26
C VAL A 132 29.12 1.62 -10.97
N PHE A 133 29.25 0.53 -11.72
CA PHE A 133 28.11 -0.10 -12.39
C PHE A 133 27.05 -0.61 -11.39
N SER A 134 27.49 -1.26 -10.30
CA SER A 134 26.61 -1.72 -9.22
C SER A 134 25.87 -0.55 -8.55
N PHE A 135 26.56 0.56 -8.32
CA PHE A 135 25.94 1.78 -7.77
C PHE A 135 24.90 2.40 -8.71
N LEU A 136 25.22 2.52 -10.01
CA LEU A 136 24.28 3.04 -11.01
C LEU A 136 23.06 2.13 -11.18
N LEU A 137 23.28 0.80 -11.14
CA LEU A 137 22.22 -0.19 -11.19
C LEU A 137 21.28 -0.06 -9.99
N PHE A 138 21.83 0.12 -8.78
CA PHE A 138 21.06 0.38 -7.56
C PHE A 138 20.23 1.67 -7.66
N LEU A 139 20.83 2.76 -8.15
CA LEU A 139 20.14 4.04 -8.29
C LEU A 139 18.99 3.93 -9.29
N SER A 140 19.23 3.33 -10.46
CA SER A 140 18.20 3.07 -11.47
C SER A 140 17.06 2.21 -10.94
N SER A 141 17.40 1.16 -10.19
CA SER A 141 16.49 0.26 -9.50
C SER A 141 15.57 1.02 -8.53
N SER A 142 16.15 1.87 -7.67
CA SER A 142 15.40 2.73 -6.74
C SER A 142 14.45 3.70 -7.46
N PHE A 143 14.90 4.36 -8.54
CA PHE A 143 14.02 5.24 -9.32
C PHE A 143 12.85 4.48 -9.96
N CYS A 144 13.09 3.29 -10.52
CA CYS A 144 12.02 2.47 -11.11
C CYS A 144 11.00 2.05 -10.05
N HIS A 145 11.45 1.70 -8.85
CA HIS A 145 10.58 1.36 -7.73
C HIS A 145 9.66 2.53 -7.38
N HIS A 146 10.20 3.73 -7.14
CA HIS A 146 9.37 4.89 -6.80
C HIS A 146 8.46 5.33 -7.95
N ALA A 147 8.92 5.23 -9.21
CA ALA A 147 8.09 5.50 -10.37
C ALA A 147 6.90 4.54 -10.46
N PHE A 148 7.09 3.25 -10.15
CA PHE A 148 6.01 2.28 -10.07
C PHE A 148 4.98 2.66 -9.01
N TYR A 149 5.40 2.96 -7.78
CA TYR A 149 4.49 3.38 -6.69
C TYR A 149 3.66 4.60 -7.08
N TYR A 150 4.31 5.63 -7.63
CA TYR A 150 3.63 6.82 -8.11
C TYR A 150 2.57 6.51 -9.18
N LEU A 151 2.89 5.65 -10.14
CA LEU A 151 1.97 5.30 -11.23
C LEU A 151 0.80 4.44 -10.75
N ILE A 152 1.04 3.46 -9.88
CA ILE A 152 -0.03 2.61 -9.36
C ILE A 152 -0.98 3.40 -8.45
N ASP A 153 -0.47 4.31 -7.63
CA ASP A 153 -1.30 5.17 -6.76
C ASP A 153 -2.18 6.10 -7.59
N ILE A 154 -1.61 6.76 -8.61
CA ILE A 154 -2.41 7.60 -9.52
C ILE A 154 -3.46 6.76 -10.25
N PHE A 155 -3.10 5.57 -10.69
CA PHE A 155 -4.01 4.67 -11.37
C PHE A 155 -5.17 4.26 -10.46
N ALA A 156 -4.90 3.84 -9.23
CA ALA A 156 -5.91 3.44 -8.27
C ALA A 156 -6.81 4.63 -7.85
N MET A 157 -6.21 5.81 -7.65
CA MET A 157 -6.93 7.05 -7.38
C MET A 157 -7.89 7.42 -8.52
N LYS A 158 -7.49 7.26 -9.79
CA LYS A 158 -8.38 7.48 -10.95
C LYS A 158 -9.61 6.58 -10.90
N VAL A 159 -9.44 5.32 -10.52
CA VAL A 159 -10.55 4.38 -10.36
C VAL A 159 -11.45 4.81 -9.20
N ARG A 160 -10.90 5.14 -8.03
CA ARG A 160 -11.67 5.66 -6.89
C ARG A 160 -12.54 6.85 -7.27
N VAL A 161 -11.96 7.84 -7.97
CA VAL A 161 -12.69 9.04 -8.42
C VAL A 161 -13.81 8.67 -9.40
N ALA A 162 -13.59 7.72 -10.30
CA ALA A 162 -14.63 7.23 -11.21
C ALA A 162 -15.81 6.60 -10.45
N TYR A 163 -15.53 5.75 -9.46
CA TYR A 163 -16.54 5.13 -8.59
C TYR A 163 -17.31 6.17 -7.79
N GLN A 164 -16.61 7.12 -7.16
CA GLN A 164 -17.25 8.20 -6.39
C GLN A 164 -18.20 9.04 -7.26
N GLY A 165 -17.77 9.40 -8.48
CA GLY A 165 -18.66 10.12 -9.39
C GLY A 165 -19.86 9.30 -9.86
N LEU A 166 -19.69 7.99 -10.09
CA LEU A 166 -20.82 7.10 -10.42
C LEU A 166 -21.83 6.98 -9.27
N ILE A 167 -21.32 6.78 -8.04
CA ILE A 167 -22.16 6.74 -6.84
C ILE A 167 -22.92 8.05 -6.70
N TYR A 168 -22.24 9.18 -6.87
CA TYR A 168 -22.86 10.51 -6.80
C TYR A 168 -23.97 10.67 -7.84
N GLN A 169 -23.71 10.34 -9.12
CA GLN A 169 -24.72 10.38 -10.17
C GLN A 169 -25.91 9.45 -9.86
N LYS A 170 -25.66 8.25 -9.32
CA LYS A 170 -26.73 7.30 -8.97
C LYS A 170 -27.59 7.84 -7.84
N VAL A 171 -26.99 8.40 -6.80
CA VAL A 171 -27.69 9.01 -5.66
C VAL A 171 -28.63 10.12 -6.12
N LEU A 172 -28.19 10.97 -7.07
CA LEU A 172 -29.04 12.02 -7.64
C LEU A 172 -30.23 11.51 -8.47
N ARG A 173 -30.21 10.25 -8.92
CA ARG A 173 -31.29 9.63 -9.72
C ARG A 173 -32.18 8.68 -8.90
N LEU A 174 -31.86 8.41 -7.64
CA LEU A 174 -32.67 7.53 -6.78
C LEU A 174 -33.95 8.22 -6.31
N SER A 175 -35.01 7.43 -6.12
CA SER A 175 -36.23 7.93 -5.48
C SER A 175 -35.98 8.25 -4.01
N THR A 176 -36.71 9.21 -3.46
CA THR A 176 -36.63 9.57 -2.03
C THR A 176 -36.89 8.37 -1.12
N HIS A 177 -37.79 7.46 -1.53
CA HIS A 177 -38.07 6.24 -0.78
C HIS A 177 -36.84 5.32 -0.69
N SER A 178 -36.18 5.05 -1.82
CA SER A 178 -34.96 4.23 -1.86
C SER A 178 -33.79 4.90 -1.13
N LEU A 179 -33.66 6.22 -1.26
CA LEU A 179 -32.63 7.00 -0.56
C LEU A 179 -32.79 6.91 0.96
N ASN A 180 -34.02 7.03 1.45
CA ASN A 180 -34.33 6.92 2.87
C ASN A 180 -34.17 5.49 3.40
N ALA A 181 -34.50 4.48 2.58
CA ALA A 181 -34.30 3.08 2.93
C ALA A 181 -32.81 2.70 3.09
N PHE A 182 -31.94 3.24 2.22
CA PHE A 182 -30.49 3.03 2.33
C PHE A 182 -29.87 3.89 3.45
N GLY A 183 -30.38 5.09 3.66
CA GLY A 183 -29.92 6.02 4.69
C GLY A 183 -28.68 6.82 4.28
N SER A 184 -28.68 8.12 4.58
CA SER A 184 -27.60 9.05 4.22
C SER A 184 -26.23 8.65 4.78
N GLY A 185 -26.19 8.05 5.97
CA GLY A 185 -24.96 7.54 6.60
C GLY A 185 -24.33 6.39 5.81
N GLN A 186 -25.12 5.42 5.34
CA GLN A 186 -24.60 4.32 4.54
C GLN A 186 -24.08 4.81 3.18
N ILE A 187 -24.80 5.73 2.53
CA ILE A 187 -24.36 6.35 1.28
C ILE A 187 -23.01 7.06 1.46
N THR A 188 -22.86 7.82 2.55
CA THR A 188 -21.60 8.52 2.87
C THR A 188 -20.46 7.54 3.13
N ASN A 189 -20.75 6.40 3.76
CA ASN A 189 -19.76 5.34 3.97
C ASN A 189 -19.34 4.69 2.66
N VAL A 190 -20.29 4.34 1.78
CA VAL A 190 -19.99 3.76 0.46
C VAL A 190 -19.16 4.74 -0.39
N PHE A 191 -19.52 6.03 -0.35
CA PHE A 191 -18.82 7.07 -1.09
C PHE A 191 -17.40 7.34 -0.59
N SER A 192 -17.18 7.34 0.73
CA SER A 192 -15.87 7.70 1.31
C SER A 192 -15.00 6.48 1.61
N ASN A 193 -15.50 5.53 2.40
CA ASN A 193 -14.74 4.40 2.91
C ASN A 193 -14.62 3.28 1.86
N ASP A 194 -15.74 2.82 1.29
CA ASP A 194 -15.72 1.64 0.43
C ASP A 194 -15.01 1.94 -0.90
N ALA A 195 -15.18 3.14 -1.45
CA ALA A 195 -14.42 3.60 -2.62
C ALA A 195 -12.91 3.65 -2.36
N THR A 196 -12.48 4.04 -1.16
CA THR A 196 -11.06 4.03 -0.76
C THR A 196 -10.55 2.61 -0.57
N GLN A 197 -11.39 1.69 -0.07
CA GLN A 197 -11.02 0.28 0.03
C GLN A 197 -10.78 -0.35 -1.35
N ILE A 198 -11.54 0.06 -2.38
CA ILE A 198 -11.33 -0.37 -3.78
C ILE A 198 -9.97 0.11 -4.30
N GLU A 199 -9.58 1.36 -4.02
CA GLU A 199 -8.25 1.88 -4.34
C GLU A 199 -7.15 1.00 -3.75
N MET A 200 -7.23 0.72 -2.44
CA MET A 200 -6.27 -0.13 -1.75
C MET A 200 -6.25 -1.55 -2.32
N ALA A 201 -7.41 -2.12 -2.65
CA ALA A 201 -7.51 -3.45 -3.26
C ALA A 201 -6.81 -3.52 -4.62
N LEU A 202 -6.94 -2.48 -5.47
CA LEU A 202 -6.28 -2.41 -6.77
C LEU A 202 -4.76 -2.32 -6.64
N ILE A 203 -4.28 -1.56 -5.64
CA ILE A 203 -2.86 -1.46 -5.31
C ILE A 203 -2.35 -2.84 -4.84
N SER A 204 -3.03 -3.47 -3.87
CA SER A 204 -2.67 -4.79 -3.36
C SER A 204 -2.69 -5.88 -4.43
N MET A 205 -3.67 -5.86 -5.35
CA MET A 205 -3.73 -6.79 -6.47
C MET A 205 -2.48 -6.68 -7.37
N ASN A 206 -1.99 -5.45 -7.58
CA ASN A 206 -0.76 -5.24 -8.35
C ASN A 206 0.48 -5.76 -7.64
N PHE A 207 0.57 -5.59 -6.32
CA PHE A 207 1.65 -6.19 -5.54
C PHE A 207 1.59 -7.72 -5.57
N LEU A 208 0.39 -8.31 -5.53
CA LEU A 208 0.23 -9.76 -5.50
C LEU A 208 0.83 -10.43 -6.75
N TRP A 209 0.46 -10.00 -7.95
CA TRP A 209 0.99 -10.64 -9.17
C TRP A 209 2.49 -10.35 -9.36
N ASN A 210 2.97 -9.17 -8.96
CA ASN A 210 4.40 -8.87 -8.98
C ASN A 210 5.18 -9.79 -8.03
N ALA A 211 4.68 -9.99 -6.80
CA ALA A 211 5.28 -10.92 -5.85
C ALA A 211 5.34 -12.35 -6.40
N LEU A 212 4.30 -12.81 -7.11
CA LEU A 212 4.33 -14.12 -7.77
C LEU A 212 5.45 -14.22 -8.81
N THR A 213 5.63 -13.19 -9.64
CA THR A 213 6.73 -13.17 -10.61
C THR A 213 8.11 -13.13 -9.95
N ASP A 214 8.23 -12.43 -8.81
CA ASP A 214 9.49 -12.35 -8.06
C ASP A 214 9.85 -13.70 -7.45
N ILE A 215 8.87 -14.41 -6.87
CA ILE A 215 9.07 -15.77 -6.35
C ILE A 215 9.59 -16.71 -7.44
N ILE A 216 8.99 -16.67 -8.64
CA ILE A 216 9.43 -17.51 -9.77
C ILE A 216 10.86 -17.16 -10.19
N ALA A 217 11.16 -15.86 -10.36
CA ALA A 217 12.48 -15.40 -10.79
C ALA A 217 13.57 -15.73 -9.76
N MET A 218 13.31 -15.53 -8.46
CA MET A 218 14.25 -15.84 -7.39
C MET A 218 14.46 -17.34 -7.23
N THR A 219 13.41 -18.14 -7.40
CA THR A 219 13.51 -19.61 -7.38
C THR A 219 14.42 -20.11 -8.51
N PHE A 220 14.24 -19.58 -9.72
CA PHE A 220 15.10 -19.92 -10.86
C PHE A 220 16.56 -19.51 -10.61
N LEU A 221 16.77 -18.30 -10.09
CA LEU A 221 18.12 -17.81 -9.78
C LEU A 221 18.82 -18.69 -8.76
N PHE A 222 18.14 -18.98 -7.64
CA PHE A 222 18.72 -19.83 -6.61
C PHE A 222 19.03 -21.21 -7.17
N TRP A 223 18.15 -21.78 -8.00
CA TRP A 223 18.37 -23.11 -8.57
C TRP A 223 19.67 -23.15 -9.38
N TYR A 224 19.98 -22.07 -10.09
CA TYR A 224 21.21 -21.94 -10.86
C TYR A 224 22.47 -21.84 -9.99
N PHE A 225 22.43 -21.14 -8.85
CA PHE A 225 23.62 -20.90 -8.02
C PHE A 225 23.85 -21.91 -6.90
N ILE A 226 22.77 -22.49 -6.37
CA ILE A 226 22.75 -23.24 -5.10
C ILE A 226 22.15 -24.64 -5.30
N GLU A 227 21.74 -24.97 -6.53
CA GLU A 227 21.26 -26.29 -6.96
C GLU A 227 20.23 -26.91 -5.99
N TYR A 228 20.52 -28.08 -5.43
CA TYR A 228 19.60 -28.85 -4.59
C TYR A 228 19.29 -28.18 -3.24
N ILE A 229 20.18 -27.33 -2.71
CA ILE A 229 19.96 -26.65 -1.42
C ILE A 229 18.81 -25.63 -1.52
N THR A 230 18.46 -25.19 -2.73
CA THR A 230 17.28 -24.35 -2.95
C THR A 230 15.98 -24.96 -2.48
N LEU A 231 15.82 -26.28 -2.61
CA LEU A 231 14.60 -26.97 -2.18
C LEU A 231 14.43 -26.86 -0.66
N VAL A 232 15.54 -26.89 0.09
CA VAL A 232 15.54 -26.68 1.54
C VAL A 232 15.13 -25.24 1.87
N ALA A 233 15.67 -24.25 1.16
CA ALA A 233 15.32 -22.85 1.35
C ALA A 233 13.85 -22.55 0.99
N ILE A 234 13.32 -23.16 -0.08
CA ILE A 234 11.91 -23.05 -0.47
C ILE A 234 11.02 -23.70 0.59
N GLY A 235 11.36 -24.90 1.06
CA GLY A 235 10.64 -25.58 2.13
C GLY A 235 10.58 -24.74 3.41
N TYR A 236 11.72 -24.17 3.81
CA TYR A 236 11.79 -23.23 4.93
C TYR A 236 10.90 -21.99 4.71
N THR A 237 10.94 -21.40 3.52
CA THR A 237 10.09 -20.25 3.14
C THR A 237 8.61 -20.57 3.31
N ILE A 238 8.15 -21.72 2.80
CA ILE A 238 6.75 -22.15 2.89
C ILE A 238 6.34 -22.31 4.35
N ILE A 239 7.17 -22.94 5.18
CA ILE A 239 6.91 -23.13 6.61
C ILE A 239 6.80 -21.78 7.32
N THR A 240 7.74 -20.86 7.08
CA THR A 240 7.70 -19.52 7.71
C THR A 240 6.46 -18.75 7.29
N VAL A 241 6.11 -18.74 6.00
CA VAL A 241 4.89 -18.09 5.50
C VAL A 241 3.65 -18.69 6.15
N PHE A 242 3.58 -20.01 6.29
CA PHE A 242 2.46 -20.68 6.95
C PHE A 242 2.36 -20.30 8.44
N ILE A 243 3.47 -20.27 9.16
CA ILE A 243 3.50 -19.83 10.57
C ILE A 243 3.03 -18.38 10.69
N THR A 244 3.53 -17.48 9.86
CA THR A 244 3.12 -16.07 9.83
C THR A 244 1.64 -15.93 9.51
N PHE A 245 1.11 -16.74 8.58
CA PHE A 245 -0.33 -16.76 8.26
C PHE A 245 -1.18 -17.16 9.46
N VAL A 246 -0.80 -18.23 10.17
CA VAL A 246 -1.51 -18.69 11.38
C VAL A 246 -1.47 -17.63 12.49
N ILE A 247 -0.30 -17.03 12.74
CA ILE A 247 -0.16 -15.93 13.71
C ILE A 247 -1.04 -14.74 13.30
N GLY A 248 -1.07 -14.41 12.01
CA GLY A 248 -1.93 -13.36 11.44
C GLY A 248 -3.41 -13.61 11.72
N HIS A 249 -3.89 -14.85 11.56
CA HIS A 249 -5.26 -15.22 11.89
C HIS A 249 -5.57 -14.99 13.38
N PHE A 250 -4.68 -15.41 14.28
CA PHE A 250 -4.83 -15.14 15.71
C PHE A 250 -4.82 -13.65 16.02
N LEU A 251 -3.91 -12.87 15.42
CA LEU A 251 -3.83 -11.42 15.58
C LEU A 251 -5.15 -10.74 15.24
N VAL A 252 -5.76 -11.09 14.11
CA VAL A 252 -7.08 -10.56 13.69
C VAL A 252 -8.15 -10.92 14.72
N HIS A 253 -8.22 -12.18 15.14
CA HIS A 253 -9.20 -12.63 16.13
C HIS A 253 -9.06 -11.90 17.48
N PHE A 254 -7.84 -11.72 17.99
CA PHE A 254 -7.61 -10.97 19.22
C PHE A 254 -7.88 -9.47 19.06
N ARG A 255 -7.54 -8.89 17.91
CA ARG A 255 -7.83 -7.48 17.59
C ARG A 255 -9.33 -7.21 17.65
N ILE A 256 -10.16 -8.08 17.08
CA ILE A 256 -11.62 -7.97 17.17
C ILE A 256 -12.09 -8.01 18.63
N LYS A 257 -11.53 -8.89 19.46
CA LYS A 257 -11.88 -8.97 20.90
C LYS A 257 -11.48 -7.72 21.69
N VAL A 258 -10.38 -7.06 21.32
CA VAL A 258 -9.95 -5.80 21.96
C VAL A 258 -10.84 -4.64 21.55
N LEU A 259 -11.20 -4.56 20.26
CA LEU A 259 -12.13 -3.54 19.77
C LEU A 259 -13.46 -3.58 20.53
N LYS A 260 -14.02 -4.77 20.78
CA LYS A 260 -15.24 -4.91 21.60
C LYS A 260 -15.13 -4.29 23.01
N VAL A 261 -13.99 -4.44 23.68
CA VAL A 261 -13.76 -3.84 25.02
C VAL A 261 -13.55 -2.33 24.92
N ALA A 262 -12.85 -1.88 23.88
CA ALA A 262 -12.67 -0.46 23.62
C ALA A 262 -14.02 0.23 23.35
N ASP A 263 -14.91 -0.41 22.59
CA ASP A 263 -16.26 0.06 22.30
C ASP A 263 -17.10 0.17 23.58
N GLU A 264 -17.05 -0.83 24.46
CA GLU A 264 -17.72 -0.79 25.77
C GLU A 264 -17.22 0.38 26.62
N ARG A 265 -15.89 0.59 26.68
CA ARG A 265 -15.30 1.73 27.40
C ARG A 265 -15.77 3.06 26.82
N ILE A 266 -15.77 3.21 25.49
CA ILE A 266 -16.19 4.44 24.81
C ILE A 266 -17.68 4.70 25.06
N LYS A 267 -18.51 3.67 25.05
CA LYS A 267 -19.93 3.77 25.39
C LYS A 267 -20.13 4.29 26.82
N ILE A 268 -19.46 3.68 27.81
CA ILE A 268 -19.55 4.12 29.21
C ILE A 268 -19.05 5.56 29.38
N MET A 269 -17.93 5.92 28.74
CA MET A 269 -17.43 7.30 28.79
C MET A 269 -18.42 8.29 28.19
N SER A 270 -19.10 7.92 27.10
CA SER A 270 -20.14 8.77 26.49
C SER A 270 -21.34 8.96 27.43
N GLU A 271 -21.76 7.90 28.12
CA GLU A 271 -22.82 7.97 29.14
C GLU A 271 -22.42 8.85 30.33
N VAL A 272 -21.17 8.77 30.78
CA VAL A 272 -20.61 9.62 31.84
C VAL A 272 -20.63 11.09 31.44
N ILE A 273 -20.17 11.42 30.24
CA ILE A 273 -20.17 12.81 29.75
C ILE A 273 -21.60 13.35 29.66
N ARG A 274 -22.55 12.55 29.15
CA ARG A 274 -23.96 12.93 29.07
C ARG A 274 -24.59 13.17 30.45
N SER A 275 -24.17 12.42 31.47
CA SER A 275 -24.71 12.46 32.83
C SER A 275 -23.83 13.23 33.83
N MET A 276 -22.90 14.08 33.35
CA MET A 276 -21.84 14.67 34.19
C MET A 276 -22.39 15.48 35.38
N ARG A 277 -23.51 16.20 35.18
CA ARG A 277 -24.14 17.00 36.23
C ARG A 277 -24.64 16.15 37.41
N LEU A 278 -25.28 15.01 37.12
CA LEU A 278 -25.75 14.08 38.15
C LEU A 278 -24.58 13.43 38.89
N ILE A 279 -23.55 13.02 38.15
CA ILE A 279 -22.35 12.40 38.73
C ILE A 279 -21.69 13.34 39.75
N LYS A 280 -21.57 14.63 39.43
CA LYS A 280 -21.04 15.66 40.34
C LYS A 280 -21.96 15.94 41.53
N MET A 281 -23.28 15.93 41.33
CA MET A 281 -24.25 16.13 42.41
C MET A 281 -24.19 15.01 43.46
N TYR A 282 -23.95 13.77 43.04
CA TYR A 282 -23.87 12.60 43.91
C TYR A 282 -22.44 12.19 44.30
N CYS A 283 -21.42 12.97 43.91
CA CYS A 283 -20.00 12.68 44.14
C CYS A 283 -19.57 11.27 43.69
N TRP A 284 -20.11 10.78 42.56
CA TRP A 284 -19.83 9.43 42.03
C TRP A 284 -18.53 9.32 41.21
N GLU A 285 -17.75 10.39 41.09
CA GLU A 285 -16.56 10.44 40.24
C GLU A 285 -15.54 9.35 40.57
N VAL A 286 -15.25 9.10 41.85
CA VAL A 286 -14.23 8.13 42.25
C VAL A 286 -14.65 6.71 41.91
N ALA A 287 -15.93 6.37 42.13
CA ALA A 287 -16.48 5.05 41.84
C ALA A 287 -16.50 4.77 40.33
N LEU A 288 -16.96 5.72 39.52
CA LEU A 288 -16.98 5.60 38.06
C LEU A 288 -15.58 5.55 37.47
N ASN A 289 -14.66 6.38 37.98
CA ASN A 289 -13.26 6.33 37.55
C ASN A 289 -12.63 4.96 37.84
N ARG A 290 -12.90 4.37 39.01
CA ARG A 290 -12.42 3.02 39.34
C ARG A 290 -12.97 1.96 38.38
N ASN A 291 -14.24 2.05 38.02
CA ASN A 291 -14.88 1.15 37.05
C ASN A 291 -14.26 1.28 35.65
N ILE A 292 -14.13 2.51 35.13
CA ILE A 292 -13.52 2.77 33.81
C ILE A 292 -12.04 2.33 33.81
N SER A 293 -11.30 2.62 34.88
CA SER A 293 -9.91 2.19 35.05
C SER A 293 -9.76 0.68 35.02
N ARG A 294 -10.70 -0.07 35.62
CA ARG A 294 -10.71 -1.54 35.56
C ARG A 294 -10.89 -2.04 34.12
N ILE A 295 -11.82 -1.46 33.37
CA ILE A 295 -12.04 -1.80 31.96
C ILE A 295 -10.78 -1.47 31.13
N ARG A 296 -10.20 -0.29 31.36
CA ARG A 296 -8.97 0.15 30.70
C ARG A 296 -7.78 -0.77 30.97
N LYS A 297 -7.62 -1.28 32.20
CA LYS A 297 -6.58 -2.28 32.52
C LYS A 297 -6.74 -3.57 31.71
N HIS A 298 -7.96 -4.09 31.60
CA HIS A 298 -8.24 -5.29 30.79
C HIS A 298 -7.97 -5.04 29.29
N GLU A 299 -8.34 -3.85 28.79
CA GLU A 299 -8.05 -3.42 27.43
C GLU A 299 -6.53 -3.38 27.16
N ILE A 300 -5.75 -2.75 28.06
CA ILE A 300 -4.29 -2.61 27.93
C ILE A 300 -3.59 -3.97 27.92
N ILE A 301 -3.97 -4.89 28.82
CA ILE A 301 -3.36 -6.24 28.86
C ILE A 301 -3.54 -6.97 27.52
N ARG A 302 -4.72 -6.85 26.91
CA ARG A 302 -4.96 -7.46 25.60
C ARG A 302 -4.21 -6.74 24.47
N TYR A 303 -4.05 -5.41 24.53
CA TYR A 303 -3.19 -4.70 23.58
C TYR A 303 -1.73 -5.11 23.69
N ILE A 304 -1.21 -5.29 24.91
CA ILE A 304 0.16 -5.78 25.13
C ILE A 304 0.32 -7.18 24.52
N PHE A 305 -0.67 -8.06 24.72
CA PHE A 305 -0.65 -9.39 24.11
C PHE A 305 -0.62 -9.33 22.58
N ILE A 306 -1.45 -8.49 21.95
CA ILE A 306 -1.42 -8.27 20.50
C ILE A 306 -0.07 -7.70 20.05
N LEU A 307 0.49 -6.74 20.78
CA LEU A 307 1.78 -6.14 20.48
C LEU A 307 2.89 -7.20 20.51
N ILE A 308 2.91 -8.06 21.52
CA ILE A 308 3.87 -9.17 21.65
C ILE A 308 3.74 -10.12 20.46
N LEU A 309 2.51 -10.54 20.11
CA LEU A 309 2.28 -11.40 18.94
C LEU A 309 2.73 -10.74 17.63
N ASN A 310 2.51 -9.44 17.47
CA ASN A 310 2.94 -8.70 16.29
C ASN A 310 4.47 -8.61 16.23
N THR A 311 5.13 -8.33 17.35
CA THR A 311 6.60 -8.33 17.46
C THR A 311 7.16 -9.71 17.09
N ILE A 312 6.57 -10.80 17.59
CA ILE A 312 6.97 -12.17 17.23
C ILE A 312 6.81 -12.40 15.72
N SER A 313 5.71 -11.95 15.13
CA SER A 313 5.48 -12.07 13.68
C SER A 313 6.54 -11.33 12.86
N VAL A 314 6.90 -10.10 13.27
CA VAL A 314 7.92 -9.29 12.59
C VAL A 314 9.31 -9.89 12.76
N THR A 315 9.66 -10.37 13.96
CA THR A 315 10.97 -11.00 14.18
C THR A 315 11.11 -12.30 13.41
N LEU A 316 10.07 -13.14 13.33
CA LEU A 316 10.03 -14.33 12.46
C LEU A 316 10.30 -13.98 11.00
N SER A 317 9.68 -12.90 10.50
CA SER A 317 9.90 -12.43 9.12
C SER A 317 11.32 -11.92 8.88
N ASN A 318 11.98 -11.34 9.89
CA ASN A 318 13.38 -10.90 9.79
C ASN A 318 14.36 -12.07 9.92
N ILE A 319 14.04 -13.10 10.70
CA ILE A 319 14.87 -14.30 10.80
C ILE A 319 14.95 -15.00 9.44
N TYR A 320 13.87 -14.97 8.66
CA TYR A 320 13.83 -15.54 7.31
C TYR A 320 14.96 -15.03 6.39
N SER A 321 15.19 -13.72 6.33
CA SER A 321 16.23 -13.12 5.48
C SER A 321 17.64 -13.47 5.93
N HIS A 322 17.85 -13.60 7.25
CA HIS A 322 19.15 -13.99 7.79
C HIS A 322 19.44 -15.48 7.61
N MET A 323 18.43 -16.35 7.73
CA MET A 323 18.59 -17.79 7.54
C MET A 323 18.86 -18.16 6.09
N THR A 324 18.19 -17.50 5.14
CA THR A 324 18.49 -17.68 3.71
C THR A 324 19.93 -17.26 3.38
N PHE A 325 20.41 -16.15 3.94
CA PHE A 325 21.82 -15.74 3.82
C PHE A 325 22.81 -16.74 4.45
N LEU A 326 22.50 -17.28 5.64
CA LEU A 326 23.33 -18.30 6.28
C LEU A 326 23.40 -19.59 5.46
N ILE A 327 22.29 -20.03 4.87
CA ILE A 327 22.26 -21.20 3.98
C ILE A 327 23.18 -20.99 2.77
N ILE A 328 23.21 -19.78 2.21
CA ILE A 328 24.11 -19.41 1.10
C ILE A 328 25.57 -19.47 1.55
N ILE A 329 25.92 -18.87 2.70
CA ILE A 329 27.30 -18.91 3.23
C ILE A 329 27.77 -20.33 3.50
N VAL A 330 26.93 -21.16 4.11
CA VAL A 330 27.27 -22.55 4.42
C VAL A 330 27.55 -23.33 3.14
N HIS A 331 26.76 -23.12 2.08
CA HIS A 331 27.03 -23.74 0.78
C HIS A 331 28.35 -23.26 0.18
N VAL A 332 28.61 -21.95 0.18
CA VAL A 332 29.83 -21.35 -0.38
C VAL A 332 31.10 -21.71 0.40
N ASN A 333 31.01 -22.02 1.70
CA ASN A 333 32.16 -22.48 2.49
C ASN A 333 32.38 -24.01 2.45
N LEU A 334 31.39 -24.77 1.97
CA LEU A 334 31.48 -26.24 1.84
C LEU A 334 32.09 -26.68 0.50
N PHE A 335 32.29 -25.75 -0.45
CA PHE A 335 32.91 -25.93 -1.75
C PHE A 335 33.97 -24.85 -1.98
#